data_AF-A0A6J2XAH6-F1
#
_entry.id   AF-A0A6J2XAH6-F1
#
_cell.length_a   1.000
_cell.length_b   1.000
_cell.length_c   1.000
_cell.angle_alpha   90.00
_cell.angle_beta   90.00
_cell.angle_gamma   90.00
#
_symmetry.space_group_name_H-M   'P 1'
#
loop_
_entity.id
_entity.type
_entity.pdbx_description
1 polymer ?
#
loop_
_entity_poly.entity_id
_entity_poly.type
_entity_poly.pdbx_seq_one_letter_code
_entity_poly.pdbx_strand_id
1 'polypeptide(L)'
;MELLRIHNNQIDVIEDLAFVNLVSLKSIQVDSNKLKHWNREWFTNTTKLEIMNFQNNKIRTIPRRAFAMLNKISAKDVTLDNNPWKCPCLDRIAYWVYKNNGTIRASSECAGGRIPVCAYPSTFSQTCLEHVDEDVTKKYLKNLKSLDPPLPEYCVLPD
;
A
#
# COMPACT_ATOMS: atom_id res chain seq x y z
N MET A 1 11.52 -9.70 -18.09
CA MET A 1 10.53 -10.07 -17.06
C MET A 1 9.42 -9.04 -17.08
N GLU A 2 8.18 -9.44 -17.38
CA GLU A 2 7.02 -8.53 -17.38
C GLU A 2 6.17 -8.64 -16.12
N LEU A 3 6.27 -9.76 -15.41
CA LEU A 3 5.51 -10.06 -14.20
C LEU A 3 6.47 -10.58 -13.12
N LEU A 4 6.37 -10.02 -11.92
CA LEU A 4 7.05 -10.49 -10.72
C LEU A 4 6.00 -10.91 -9.68
N ARG A 5 6.01 -12.19 -9.28
CA ARG A 5 5.10 -12.74 -8.27
C ARG A 5 5.91 -13.28 -7.10
N ILE A 6 5.76 -12.65 -5.94
CA ILE A 6 6.27 -13.12 -4.65
C ILE A 6 5.19 -13.08 -3.57
N HIS A 7 3.92 -13.05 -3.99
CA HIS A 7 2.74 -13.14 -3.12
C HIS A 7 2.67 -14.44 -2.32
N ASN A 8 1.90 -14.42 -1.21
CA ASN A 8 1.66 -15.56 -0.31
C ASN A 8 2.95 -16.13 0.30
N ASN A 9 3.79 -15.25 0.84
CA ASN A 9 5.02 -15.62 1.54
C ASN A 9 5.05 -14.97 2.93
N GLN A 10 6.19 -15.08 3.62
CA GLN A 10 6.42 -14.48 4.93
C GLN A 10 7.41 -13.30 4.85
N ILE A 11 7.51 -12.64 3.70
CA ILE A 11 8.50 -11.59 3.45
C ILE A 11 8.14 -10.36 4.28
N ASP A 12 9.01 -9.99 5.20
CA ASP A 12 8.91 -8.77 6.02
C ASP A 12 9.84 -7.66 5.53
N VAL A 13 10.93 -8.03 4.84
CA VAL A 13 11.91 -7.13 4.24
C VAL A 13 12.12 -7.46 2.77
N ILE A 14 12.07 -6.43 1.92
CA ILE A 14 12.59 -6.47 0.55
C ILE A 14 13.71 -5.45 0.48
N GLU A 15 14.89 -5.92 0.12
CA GLU A 15 16.11 -5.11 0.02
C GLU A 15 15.90 -3.88 -0.89
N ASP A 16 16.62 -2.81 -0.56
CA ASP A 16 16.42 -1.48 -1.11
C ASP A 16 16.46 -1.43 -2.64
N LEU A 17 17.34 -2.24 -3.24
CA LEU A 17 17.59 -2.26 -4.68
C LEU A 17 16.87 -3.39 -5.43
N ALA A 18 16.02 -4.18 -4.75
CA ALA A 18 15.48 -5.41 -5.31
C ALA A 18 14.66 -5.23 -6.60
N PHE A 19 14.02 -4.07 -6.78
CA PHE A 19 13.15 -3.78 -7.92
C PHE A 19 13.71 -2.69 -8.87
N VAL A 20 14.95 -2.26 -8.64
CA VAL A 20 15.62 -1.24 -9.43
C VAL A 20 15.98 -1.77 -10.82
N ASN A 21 15.84 -0.94 -11.85
CA ASN A 21 16.19 -1.25 -13.25
C ASN A 21 15.39 -2.41 -13.87
N LEU A 22 14.22 -2.75 -13.33
CA LEU A 22 13.33 -3.73 -13.94
C LEU A 22 12.54 -3.09 -15.10
N VAL A 23 13.24 -2.62 -16.13
CA VAL A 23 12.73 -1.80 -17.24
C VAL A 23 11.59 -2.43 -18.05
N SER A 24 11.43 -3.74 -17.98
CA SER A 24 10.36 -4.49 -18.67
C SER A 24 9.21 -4.89 -17.76
N LEU A 25 9.29 -4.65 -16.45
CA LEU A 25 8.28 -5.07 -15.48
C LEU A 25 7.00 -4.26 -15.67
N LYS A 26 5.89 -4.96 -15.88
CA LYS A 26 4.54 -4.41 -16.03
C LYS A 26 3.66 -4.69 -14.83
N SER A 27 3.86 -5.82 -14.15
CA SER A 27 3.06 -6.21 -13.00
C SER A 27 3.92 -6.72 -11.85
N ILE A 28 3.64 -6.24 -10.65
CA ILE A 28 4.25 -6.72 -9.42
C ILE A 28 3.16 -7.17 -8.44
N GLN A 29 3.33 -8.37 -7.90
CA GLN A 29 2.42 -8.99 -6.94
C GLN A 29 3.20 -9.44 -5.71
N VAL A 30 3.09 -8.66 -4.64
CA VAL A 30 3.72 -8.90 -3.33
C VAL A 30 2.69 -9.06 -2.21
N ASP A 31 1.42 -9.24 -2.58
CA ASP A 31 0.31 -9.39 -1.67
C ASP A 31 0.46 -10.59 -0.72
N SER A 32 -0.22 -10.54 0.43
CA SER A 32 -0.16 -11.59 1.44
C SER A 32 1.27 -11.89 1.91
N ASN A 33 1.91 -10.84 2.43
CA ASN A 33 3.24 -10.86 3.02
C ASN A 33 3.23 -10.07 4.35
N LYS A 34 4.40 -9.79 4.91
CA LYS A 34 4.58 -9.10 6.20
C LYS A 34 5.26 -7.73 6.06
N LEU A 35 5.24 -7.14 4.86
CA LEU A 35 5.97 -5.89 4.56
C LEU A 35 5.47 -4.75 5.44
N LYS A 36 6.37 -4.09 6.16
CA LYS A 36 6.05 -2.95 7.05
C LYS A 36 6.40 -1.60 6.44
N HIS A 37 7.38 -1.58 5.55
CA HIS A 37 7.98 -0.37 5.01
C HIS A 37 8.02 -0.42 3.50
N TRP A 38 7.79 0.75 2.90
CA TRP A 38 7.98 0.97 1.47
C TRP A 38 9.35 1.60 1.24
N ASN A 39 10.21 0.95 0.45
CA ASN A 39 11.48 1.58 0.09
C ASN A 39 11.28 2.65 -0.99
N ARG A 40 11.90 3.81 -0.81
CA ARG A 40 11.78 4.96 -1.72
C ARG A 40 12.39 4.71 -3.12
N GLU A 41 13.25 3.71 -3.26
CA GLU A 41 14.06 3.45 -4.46
C GLU A 41 13.57 2.24 -5.26
N TRP A 42 12.62 1.44 -4.74
CA TRP A 42 12.12 0.22 -5.40
C TRP A 42 11.79 0.41 -6.88
N PHE A 43 11.14 1.49 -7.27
CA PHE A 43 10.72 1.70 -8.67
C PHE A 43 11.64 2.61 -9.47
N THR A 44 12.90 2.72 -9.07
CA THR A 44 13.92 3.42 -9.85
C THR A 44 14.13 2.73 -11.18
N ASN A 45 13.88 3.46 -12.28
CA ASN A 45 14.01 2.97 -13.65
C ASN A 45 13.09 1.77 -13.99
N THR A 46 11.91 1.69 -13.35
CA THR A 46 10.89 0.65 -13.59
C THR A 46 9.65 1.28 -14.24
N THR A 47 9.85 1.96 -15.38
CA THR A 47 8.89 2.90 -15.97
C THR A 47 7.66 2.27 -16.61
N LYS A 48 7.71 0.96 -16.92
CA LYS A 48 6.61 0.21 -17.55
C LYS A 48 5.63 -0.41 -16.55
N LEU A 49 5.78 -0.15 -15.26
CA LEU A 49 4.92 -0.75 -14.24
C LEU A 49 3.51 -0.17 -14.31
N GLU A 50 2.54 -1.06 -14.46
CA GLU A 50 1.12 -0.74 -14.64
C GLU A 50 0.25 -1.33 -13.52
N ILE A 51 0.59 -2.53 -13.05
CA ILE A 51 -0.22 -3.25 -12.06
C ILE A 51 0.61 -3.44 -10.78
N MET A 52 0.08 -2.96 -9.66
CA MET A 52 0.72 -3.05 -8.36
C MET A 52 -0.24 -3.70 -7.36
N ASN A 53 0.10 -4.91 -6.89
CA ASN A 53 -0.65 -5.57 -5.84
C ASN A 53 0.19 -5.68 -4.55
N PHE A 54 -0.17 -4.87 -3.55
CA PHE A 54 0.51 -4.78 -2.25
C PHE A 54 -0.47 -5.04 -1.09
N GLN A 55 -1.67 -5.54 -1.37
CA GLN A 55 -2.67 -5.82 -0.34
C GLN A 55 -2.18 -6.82 0.71
N ASN A 56 -2.88 -6.91 1.84
CA ASN A 56 -2.62 -7.89 2.89
C ASN A 56 -1.14 -7.90 3.33
N ASN A 57 -0.66 -6.71 3.70
CA ASN A 57 0.66 -6.47 4.24
C ASN A 57 0.52 -5.59 5.50
N LYS A 58 1.61 -5.06 6.04
CA LYS A 58 1.60 -4.21 7.24
C LYS A 58 2.13 -2.79 6.93
N ILE A 59 1.95 -2.32 5.69
CA ILE A 59 2.45 -1.04 5.20
C ILE A 59 1.55 0.11 5.69
N ARG A 60 2.16 1.13 6.30
CA ARG A 60 1.43 2.26 6.89
C ARG A 60 1.43 3.51 6.04
N THR A 61 2.50 3.69 5.26
CA THR A 61 2.79 4.92 4.51
C THR A 61 3.69 4.61 3.32
N ILE A 62 3.58 5.39 2.25
CA ILE A 62 4.62 5.51 1.22
C ILE A 62 5.40 6.81 1.48
N PRO A 63 6.73 6.77 1.67
CA PRO A 63 7.52 7.97 1.94
C PRO A 63 7.39 9.02 0.83
N ARG A 64 7.36 10.31 1.17
CA ARG A 64 7.23 11.41 0.18
C ARG A 64 8.28 11.31 -0.93
N ARG A 65 9.50 10.90 -0.57
CA ARG A 65 10.61 10.75 -1.50
C ARG A 65 10.38 9.65 -2.53
N ALA A 66 9.61 8.61 -2.21
CA ALA A 66 9.30 7.53 -3.14
C ALA A 66 8.50 8.03 -4.36
N PHE A 67 7.65 9.05 -4.17
CA PHE A 67 6.82 9.61 -5.24
C PHE A 67 7.64 10.26 -6.36
N ALA A 68 8.91 10.62 -6.13
CA ALA A 68 9.79 11.07 -7.21
C ALA A 68 9.99 9.99 -8.28
N MET A 69 10.05 8.71 -7.87
CA MET A 69 10.14 7.58 -8.80
C MET A 69 8.76 7.08 -9.23
N LEU A 70 7.77 7.09 -8.33
CA LEU A 70 6.39 6.68 -8.68
C LEU A 70 5.72 7.63 -9.69
N ASN A 71 6.15 8.89 -9.78
CA ASN A 71 5.67 9.78 -10.84
C ASN A 71 6.22 9.43 -12.24
N LYS A 72 7.13 8.46 -12.34
CA LYS A 72 7.71 8.00 -13.61
C LYS A 72 7.11 6.67 -14.09
N ILE A 73 6.17 6.09 -13.34
CA ILE A 73 5.50 4.83 -13.69
C ILE A 73 4.07 5.11 -14.14
N SER A 74 3.52 4.20 -14.95
CA SER A 74 2.16 4.29 -15.49
C SER A 74 1.20 3.40 -14.70
N ALA A 75 1.13 3.55 -13.38
CA ALA A 75 0.30 2.69 -12.53
C ALA A 75 -1.20 2.82 -12.87
N LYS A 76 -1.76 1.79 -13.53
CA LYS A 76 -3.15 1.70 -13.96
C LYS A 76 -4.03 1.04 -12.92
N ASP A 77 -3.57 -0.03 -12.30
CA ASP A 77 -4.33 -0.77 -11.30
C ASP A 77 -3.49 -0.94 -10.04
N VAL A 78 -4.00 -0.41 -8.93
CA VAL A 78 -3.31 -0.39 -7.65
C VAL A 78 -4.21 -1.00 -6.57
N THR A 79 -3.77 -2.10 -5.98
CA THR A 79 -4.50 -2.83 -4.92
C THR A 79 -3.71 -2.73 -3.62
N LEU A 80 -4.31 -2.12 -2.60
CA LEU A 80 -3.63 -1.68 -1.36
C LEU A 80 -4.42 -2.00 -0.09
N ASP A 81 -5.58 -2.62 -0.21
CA ASP A 81 -6.42 -2.95 0.92
C ASP A 81 -5.73 -3.91 1.90
N ASN A 82 -6.32 -4.03 3.08
CA ASN A 82 -5.77 -4.81 4.18
C ASN A 82 -4.30 -4.42 4.49
N ASN A 83 -4.06 -3.11 4.63
CA ASN A 83 -2.82 -2.52 5.10
C ASN A 83 -3.17 -1.39 6.09
N PRO A 84 -2.39 -1.19 7.17
CA PRO A 84 -2.69 -0.25 8.23
C PRO A 84 -2.37 1.22 7.85
N TRP A 85 -3.00 1.72 6.78
CA TRP A 85 -2.75 3.05 6.25
C TRP A 85 -3.11 4.15 7.25
N LYS A 86 -2.23 5.14 7.37
CA LYS A 86 -2.58 6.44 7.98
C LYS A 86 -3.42 7.25 6.99
N CYS A 87 -4.57 7.80 7.40
CA CYS A 87 -5.48 8.49 6.47
C CYS A 87 -4.82 9.61 5.63
N PRO A 88 -4.06 10.56 6.22
CA PRO A 88 -3.37 11.58 5.41
C PRO A 88 -2.34 11.01 4.43
N CYS A 89 -1.81 9.82 4.70
CA CYS A 89 -0.90 9.13 3.80
C CYS A 89 -1.65 8.41 2.68
N LEU A 90 -2.81 7.82 2.98
CA LEU A 90 -3.67 7.23 1.97
C LEU A 90 -4.21 8.28 1.00
N ASP A 91 -4.61 9.47 1.49
CA ASP A 91 -5.05 10.58 0.65
C ASP A 91 -3.98 10.98 -0.38
N ARG A 92 -2.71 11.00 0.03
CA ARG A 92 -1.57 11.26 -0.87
C ARG A 92 -1.43 10.18 -1.94
N ILE A 93 -1.60 8.91 -1.57
CA ILE A 93 -1.53 7.79 -2.51
C ILE A 93 -2.70 7.86 -3.50
N ALA A 94 -3.92 8.10 -3.02
CA ALA A 94 -5.11 8.27 -3.85
C ALA A 94 -4.95 9.42 -4.84
N TYR A 95 -4.43 10.57 -4.40
CA TYR A 95 -4.10 11.68 -5.28
C TYR A 95 -3.07 11.31 -6.35
N TRP A 96 -2.02 10.57 -5.98
CA TRP A 96 -1.02 10.07 -6.94
C TRP A 96 -1.64 9.13 -7.98
N VAL A 97 -2.48 8.17 -7.57
CA VAL A 97 -3.17 7.26 -8.50
C VAL A 97 -4.08 8.04 -9.46
N TYR A 98 -4.88 8.97 -8.93
CA TYR A 98 -5.75 9.84 -9.72
C TYR A 98 -4.96 10.64 -10.77
N LYS A 99 -3.85 11.27 -10.36
CA LYS A 99 -2.99 12.07 -11.26
C LYS A 99 -2.38 11.23 -12.40
N ASN A 100 -2.19 9.92 -12.19
CA ASN A 100 -1.64 9.01 -13.20
C ASN A 100 -2.71 8.31 -14.05
N ASN A 101 -3.97 8.75 -13.96
CA ASN A 101 -5.12 8.09 -14.60
C ASN A 101 -5.20 6.60 -14.26
N GLY A 102 -4.85 6.27 -13.02
CA GLY A 102 -4.96 4.92 -12.46
C GLY A 102 -6.25 4.74 -11.67
N THR A 103 -6.48 3.50 -11.25
CA THR A 103 -7.63 3.10 -10.43
C THR A 103 -7.14 2.34 -9.21
N ILE A 104 -7.66 2.70 -8.04
CA ILE A 104 -7.50 1.87 -6.85
C ILE A 104 -8.55 0.75 -6.91
N ARG A 105 -8.09 -0.49 -6.91
CA ARG A 105 -8.94 -1.68 -6.95
C ARG A 105 -9.15 -2.22 -5.54
N ALA A 106 -10.35 -2.71 -5.28
CA ALA A 106 -10.62 -3.56 -4.12
C ALA A 106 -10.28 -5.01 -4.49
N SER A 107 -9.72 -5.75 -3.54
CA SER A 107 -9.51 -7.18 -3.66
C SER A 107 -10.83 -7.96 -3.59
N SER A 108 -10.79 -9.23 -3.99
CA SER A 108 -11.95 -10.15 -3.87
C SER A 108 -12.37 -10.37 -2.42
N GLU A 109 -11.43 -10.24 -1.49
CA GLU A 109 -11.57 -10.43 -0.06
C GLU A 109 -12.27 -9.24 0.61
N CYS A 110 -12.32 -8.09 -0.09
CA CYS A 110 -12.88 -6.86 0.41
C CYS A 110 -13.99 -6.29 -0.46
N ALA A 111 -15.21 -6.29 0.08
CA ALA A 111 -16.39 -5.69 -0.55
C ALA A 111 -16.83 -4.40 0.19
N GLY A 112 -17.08 -3.32 -0.56
CA GLY A 112 -17.54 -2.03 -0.01
C GLY A 112 -17.05 -0.81 -0.79
N GLY A 113 -17.77 0.31 -0.70
CA GLY A 113 -17.47 1.52 -1.49
C GLY A 113 -16.27 2.37 -1.00
N ARG A 114 -15.67 2.04 0.15
CA ARG A 114 -14.58 2.82 0.79
C ARG A 114 -13.33 1.97 1.03
N ILE A 115 -12.92 1.18 0.06
CA ILE A 115 -11.71 0.34 0.13
C ILE A 115 -10.62 0.97 -0.76
N PRO A 116 -9.35 1.05 -0.30
CA PRO A 116 -8.85 0.67 1.03
C PRO A 116 -9.31 1.64 2.13
N VAL A 117 -9.39 1.14 3.36
CA VAL A 117 -9.64 1.98 4.54
C VAL A 117 -8.34 2.46 5.20
N CYS A 118 -8.45 3.46 6.06
CA CYS A 118 -7.35 4.05 6.81
C CYS A 118 -7.76 4.32 8.27
N ALA A 119 -6.78 4.62 9.14
CA ALA A 119 -7.05 5.18 10.47
C ALA A 119 -6.23 6.46 10.72
N TYR A 120 -6.73 7.28 11.64
CA TYR A 120 -6.01 8.44 12.15
C TYR A 120 -5.06 8.04 13.30
N PRO A 121 -3.83 8.58 13.33
CA PRO A 121 -2.92 8.38 14.45
C PRO A 121 -3.45 8.97 15.77
N SER A 122 -2.80 8.62 16.89
CA SER A 122 -3.19 9.10 18.23
C SER A 122 -3.09 10.61 18.36
N THR A 123 -2.07 11.20 17.75
CA THR A 123 -1.95 12.65 17.55
C THR A 123 -2.64 13.01 16.24
N PHE A 124 -3.71 13.78 16.31
CA PHE A 124 -4.39 14.24 15.10
C PHE A 124 -3.42 15.07 14.25
N SER A 125 -3.21 14.64 13.01
CA SER A 125 -2.41 15.36 12.02
C SER A 125 -3.14 15.29 10.69
N GLN A 126 -3.27 16.44 10.04
CA GLN A 126 -3.74 16.53 8.66
C GLN A 126 -2.64 16.21 7.65
N THR A 127 -1.39 16.08 8.12
CA THR A 127 -0.24 15.76 7.27
C THR A 127 0.16 14.30 7.44
N CYS A 128 0.60 13.66 6.36
CA CYS A 128 1.15 12.32 6.42
C CYS A 128 2.46 12.32 7.20
N LEU A 129 2.39 11.82 8.43
CA LEU A 129 3.52 11.60 9.31
C LEU A 129 4.18 10.25 8.99
N GLU A 130 5.36 10.30 8.38
CA GLU A 130 6.07 9.12 7.85
C GLU A 130 6.85 8.33 8.93
N HIS A 131 6.92 8.84 10.16
CA HIS A 131 7.52 8.07 11.26
C HIS A 131 6.65 6.86 11.60
N VAL A 132 7.32 5.74 11.87
CA VAL A 132 6.67 4.49 12.28
C VAL A 132 6.24 4.67 13.72
N ASP A 133 4.95 4.56 13.95
CA ASP A 133 4.35 4.59 15.27
C ASP A 133 3.60 3.25 15.43
N GLU A 134 4.14 2.36 16.26
CA GLU A 134 3.57 1.04 16.49
C GLU A 134 2.18 1.13 17.15
N ASP A 135 1.95 2.17 17.95
CA ASP A 135 0.67 2.41 18.61
C ASP A 135 -0.42 2.82 17.62
N VAL A 136 -0.05 3.42 16.49
CA VAL A 136 -0.98 3.66 15.37
C VAL A 136 -1.48 2.36 14.76
N THR A 137 -0.63 1.32 14.71
CA THR A 137 -1.04 0.00 14.21
C THR A 137 -2.04 -0.62 15.16
N LYS A 138 -1.74 -0.61 16.47
CA LYS A 138 -2.63 -1.14 17.50
C LYS A 138 -3.97 -0.39 17.52
N LYS A 139 -3.96 0.93 17.35
CA LYS A 139 -5.17 1.77 17.27
C LYS A 139 -5.95 1.57 15.96
N TYR A 140 -5.27 1.42 14.82
CA TYR A 140 -5.88 1.07 13.54
C TYR A 140 -6.63 -0.27 13.66
N LEU A 141 -5.96 -1.31 14.18
CA LEU A 141 -6.56 -2.63 14.38
C LEU A 141 -7.75 -2.59 15.35
N LYS A 142 -7.64 -1.86 16.46
CA LYS A 142 -8.73 -1.68 17.42
C LYS A 142 -9.95 -0.99 16.80
N ASN A 143 -9.73 0.07 16.02
CA ASN A 143 -10.81 0.87 15.45
C ASN A 143 -11.44 0.24 14.20
N LEU A 144 -10.70 -0.55 13.41
CA LEU A 144 -11.28 -1.30 12.29
C LEU A 144 -12.31 -2.32 12.76
N LYS A 145 -12.04 -2.99 13.90
CA LYS A 145 -12.96 -3.95 14.51
C LYS A 145 -14.28 -3.31 14.99
N SER A 146 -14.38 -1.96 15.01
CA SER A 146 -15.56 -1.22 15.48
C SER A 146 -16.23 -0.33 14.42
N LEU A 147 -15.84 -0.40 13.15
CA LEU A 147 -16.51 0.34 12.08
C LEU A 147 -17.87 -0.28 11.75
N ASP A 148 -18.86 0.54 11.37
CA ASP A 148 -20.20 0.09 10.96
C ASP A 148 -20.50 0.56 9.51
N PRO A 149 -20.91 -0.33 8.58
CA PRO A 149 -20.92 -1.79 8.75
C PRO A 149 -19.49 -2.30 8.98
N PRO A 150 -19.30 -3.36 9.79
CA PRO A 150 -17.99 -3.95 9.99
C PRO A 150 -17.48 -4.35 8.62
N LEU A 151 -16.26 -3.92 8.30
CA LEU A 151 -15.56 -4.48 7.15
C LEU A 151 -15.56 -6.00 7.30
N PRO A 152 -15.67 -6.76 6.19
CA PRO A 152 -15.52 -8.21 6.25
C PRO A 152 -14.31 -8.58 7.11
N GLU A 153 -14.40 -9.63 7.92
CA GLU A 153 -13.34 -10.05 8.85
C GLU A 153 -11.97 -10.13 8.15
N TYR A 154 -11.96 -10.51 6.87
CA TYR A 154 -10.79 -10.63 5.99
C TYR A 154 -10.19 -9.29 5.50
N CYS A 155 -10.89 -8.18 5.65
CA CYS A 155 -10.41 -6.82 5.39
C CYS A 155 -9.76 -6.17 6.60
N VAL A 156 -9.90 -6.81 7.76
CA VAL A 156 -9.20 -6.46 8.98
C VAL A 156 -8.01 -7.41 9.07
N LEU A 157 -6.81 -6.86 9.17
CA LEU A 157 -5.59 -7.64 9.34
C LEU A 157 -5.78 -8.69 10.45
N PRO A 158 -5.62 -9.99 10.16
CA PRO A 158 -5.59 -10.98 11.22
C PRO A 158 -4.38 -10.71 12.12
N ASP A 159 -4.61 -10.87 13.43
CA ASP A 159 -3.61 -10.74 14.50
C ASP A 159 -2.45 -11.74 14.29
#